data_AF-A0A256ZDJ4-F1
#
_entry.id   AF-A0A256ZDJ4-F1
#
_cell.length_a   1.000
_cell.length_b   1.000
_cell.length_c   1.000
_cell.angle_alpha   90.00
_cell.angle_beta   90.00
_cell.angle_gamma   90.00
#
_symmetry.space_group_name_H-M   'P 1'
#
loop_
_entity.id
_entity.type
_entity.pdbx_description
1 polymer ?
#
loop_
_entity_poly.entity_id
_entity_poly.type
_entity_poly.pdbx_seq_one_letter_code
_entity_poly.pdbx_strand_id
1 'polypeptide(L)'
;MNGYVESKNPIDKALGLLLYARPDLFAGPGLTHVKSPLTFKVYEVSSDGFIANIQNVAREEGHEYVCSDREVLEFILCKEGLSTYEAVRVLRRSLGVAKIGFSGVKDSEANSCQFITMVCSTGVSIRKYAVFPVGKLRIAFLRLRERPLRRGQHLGNLFKVLIRASPHSPVSLKSFINLRRITPKLANEALPNYFGYQRFGTRRPITHIIGKHLLLGDYEEAIRYILGVPMEGELGVVREARELYERGMLATAYRRFPKSFTIERKLLRYLLKGRSSKGSVMMLAPNIIRMYIEAYQSYIFNLALSRAIIDFEGFTRLLRRCEIMPMPRPDVRAYDECSKYAVDTLKDEGIERSTELSRYLNRGIRQIYFKLIGEAVCSEVSNHACWLTFTLPVSAYATILLRELIRDGLRV
;
A
#
# COMPACT_ATOMS: atom_id res chain seq x y z
N MET A 1 -31.47 5.36 -11.20
CA MET A 1 -30.40 5.86 -10.31
C MET A 1 -29.08 5.56 -10.99
N ASN A 2 -28.16 6.52 -11.05
CA ASN A 2 -26.82 6.28 -11.61
C ASN A 2 -26.13 5.14 -10.85
N GLY A 3 -25.44 4.26 -11.57
CA GLY A 3 -24.73 3.11 -10.98
C GLY A 3 -23.45 3.48 -10.22
N TYR A 4 -23.24 4.77 -9.92
CA TYR A 4 -22.10 5.33 -9.19
C TYR A 4 -22.47 6.70 -8.59
N VAL A 5 -21.59 7.23 -7.72
CA VAL A 5 -21.67 8.60 -7.17
C VAL A 5 -20.31 9.26 -7.34
N GLU A 6 -20.24 10.48 -7.86
CA GLU A 6 -18.95 11.20 -7.99
C GLU A 6 -18.29 11.45 -6.63
N SER A 7 -16.96 11.32 -6.58
CA SER A 7 -16.20 11.68 -5.39
C SER A 7 -16.03 13.19 -5.31
N LYS A 8 -16.32 13.75 -4.13
CA LYS A 8 -16.07 15.17 -3.82
C LYS A 8 -14.73 15.38 -3.12
N ASN A 9 -14.04 14.30 -2.72
CA ASN A 9 -12.77 14.38 -2.01
C ASN A 9 -11.64 14.81 -2.98
N PRO A 10 -10.94 15.93 -2.73
CA PRO A 10 -9.85 16.38 -3.61
C PRO A 10 -8.72 15.37 -3.75
N ILE A 11 -8.40 14.63 -2.68
CA ILE A 11 -7.35 13.60 -2.71
C ILE A 11 -7.78 12.47 -3.64
N ASP A 12 -9.03 12.02 -3.57
CA ASP A 12 -9.55 10.99 -4.49
C ASP A 12 -9.36 11.39 -5.95
N LYS A 13 -9.74 12.63 -6.30
CA LYS A 13 -9.60 13.15 -7.66
C LYS A 13 -8.13 13.21 -8.09
N ALA A 14 -7.26 13.68 -7.20
CA ALA A 14 -5.81 13.72 -7.45
C ALA A 14 -5.20 12.32 -7.66
N LEU A 15 -5.85 11.25 -7.19
CA LEU A 15 -5.41 9.87 -7.33
C LEU A 15 -6.16 9.07 -8.41
N GLY A 16 -7.00 9.75 -9.21
CA GLY A 16 -7.80 9.13 -10.27
C GLY A 16 -8.97 8.30 -9.77
N LEU A 17 -9.40 8.47 -8.52
CA LEU A 17 -10.53 7.79 -7.89
C LEU A 17 -11.80 8.66 -8.05
N LEU A 18 -12.27 8.86 -9.28
CA LEU A 18 -13.23 9.94 -9.58
C LEU A 18 -14.64 9.71 -9.00
N LEU A 19 -14.98 8.48 -8.63
CA LEU A 19 -16.32 8.07 -8.20
C LEU A 19 -16.28 6.98 -7.12
N TYR A 20 -17.38 6.83 -6.41
CA TYR A 20 -17.75 5.67 -5.60
C TYR A 20 -18.56 4.72 -6.49
N ALA A 21 -18.00 3.53 -6.73
CA ALA A 21 -18.54 2.58 -7.70
C ALA A 21 -19.71 1.76 -7.15
N ARG A 22 -19.85 1.70 -5.82
CA ARG A 22 -20.79 0.87 -5.09
C ARG A 22 -21.65 1.72 -4.13
N PRO A 23 -22.47 2.64 -4.66
CA PRO A 23 -23.29 3.51 -3.81
C PRO A 23 -24.29 2.73 -2.92
N ASP A 24 -24.64 1.52 -3.33
CA ASP A 24 -25.47 0.56 -2.59
C ASP A 24 -24.80 -0.03 -1.34
N LEU A 25 -23.46 0.01 -1.28
CA LEU A 25 -22.67 -0.43 -0.13
C LEU A 25 -22.34 0.70 0.85
N PHE A 26 -22.80 1.93 0.59
CA PHE A 26 -22.54 3.04 1.51
C PHE A 26 -23.34 2.87 2.80
N ALA A 27 -22.63 2.76 3.92
CA ALA A 27 -23.23 2.55 5.24
C ALA A 27 -23.96 3.81 5.75
N GLY A 28 -23.52 5.00 5.33
CA GLY A 28 -24.08 6.29 5.75
C GLY A 28 -23.02 7.20 6.36
N PRO A 29 -23.36 8.49 6.59
CA PRO A 29 -22.42 9.49 7.09
C PRO A 29 -22.13 9.32 8.59
N GLY A 30 -21.04 9.94 9.07
CA GLY A 30 -20.68 10.00 10.49
C GLY A 30 -19.88 8.80 11.01
N LEU A 31 -19.76 7.73 10.22
CA LEU A 31 -18.79 6.67 10.49
C LEU A 31 -17.38 7.16 10.20
N THR A 32 -16.42 6.80 11.03
CA THR A 32 -15.03 7.23 10.91
C THR A 32 -14.07 6.09 11.09
N HIS A 33 -12.98 6.14 10.33
CA HIS A 33 -11.78 5.39 10.56
C HIS A 33 -10.56 6.31 10.48
N VAL A 34 -9.74 6.30 11.54
CA VAL A 34 -8.44 6.95 11.55
C VAL A 34 -7.40 5.86 11.65
N LYS A 35 -6.52 5.78 10.65
CA LYS A 35 -5.52 4.74 10.56
C LYS A 35 -4.42 4.92 11.61
N SER A 36 -4.13 3.86 12.35
CA SER A 36 -3.03 3.80 13.32
C SER A 36 -2.71 2.32 13.62
N PRO A 37 -1.55 2.01 14.21
CA PRO A 37 -1.26 0.64 14.66
C PRO A 37 -2.30 0.07 15.64
N LEU A 38 -3.01 0.93 16.38
CA LEU A 38 -4.04 0.52 17.34
C LEU A 38 -5.39 0.22 16.69
N THR A 39 -5.68 0.82 15.53
CA THR A 39 -7.00 0.79 14.88
C THR A 39 -6.99 0.05 13.54
N PHE A 40 -5.80 -0.27 13.01
CA PHE A 40 -5.61 -0.91 11.73
C PHE A 40 -4.60 -2.06 11.86
N LYS A 41 -5.11 -3.29 11.87
CA LYS A 41 -4.31 -4.51 12.00
C LYS A 41 -4.35 -5.30 10.71
N VAL A 42 -3.20 -5.85 10.31
CA VAL A 42 -3.03 -6.60 9.06
C VAL A 42 -2.31 -7.91 9.34
N TYR A 43 -2.89 -9.02 8.90
CA TYR A 43 -2.32 -10.35 9.06
C TYR A 43 -2.19 -10.98 7.68
N GLU A 44 -0.97 -11.40 7.30
CA GLU A 44 -0.78 -12.17 6.07
C GLU A 44 -1.54 -13.49 6.15
N VAL A 45 -2.21 -13.87 5.07
CA VAL A 45 -2.82 -15.19 4.91
C VAL A 45 -1.98 -15.95 3.90
N SER A 46 -1.42 -17.08 4.31
CA SER A 46 -0.60 -17.94 3.45
C SER A 46 -1.46 -18.65 2.39
N SER A 47 -0.81 -19.25 1.40
CA SER A 47 -1.50 -20.00 0.33
C SER A 47 -2.33 -21.19 0.85
N ASP A 48 -1.91 -21.80 1.95
CA ASP A 48 -2.60 -22.87 2.69
C ASP A 48 -3.62 -22.34 3.72
N GLY A 49 -3.91 -21.03 3.73
CA GLY A 49 -4.97 -20.42 4.54
C GLY A 49 -4.58 -20.07 5.98
N PHE A 50 -3.34 -20.31 6.41
CA PHE A 50 -2.90 -19.92 7.75
C PHE A 50 -2.78 -18.40 7.87
N ILE A 51 -3.30 -17.88 8.98
CA ILE A 51 -3.22 -16.46 9.33
C ILE A 51 -1.96 -16.25 10.17
N ALA A 52 -1.10 -15.33 9.75
CA ALA A 52 0.09 -14.93 10.47
C ALA A 52 -0.28 -14.15 11.74
N ASN A 53 -0.80 -14.81 12.77
CA ASN A 53 -1.08 -14.21 14.07
C ASN A 53 -0.20 -14.85 15.14
N ILE A 54 0.68 -14.05 15.75
CA ILE A 54 1.61 -14.54 16.78
C ILE A 54 0.90 -15.07 18.04
N GLN A 55 -0.37 -14.69 18.26
CA GLN A 55 -1.16 -15.24 19.36
C GLN A 55 -1.58 -16.69 19.13
N ASN A 56 -1.52 -17.19 17.88
CA ASN A 56 -1.88 -18.56 17.54
C ASN A 56 -0.72 -19.55 17.74
N VAL A 57 0.46 -19.06 18.15
CA VAL A 57 1.65 -19.88 18.35
C VAL A 57 1.94 -19.96 19.84
N ALA A 58 2.25 -21.17 20.33
CA ALA A 58 2.68 -21.36 21.72
C ALA A 58 3.91 -20.50 22.00
N ARG A 59 3.88 -19.76 23.12
CA ARG A 59 5.04 -18.95 23.54
C ARG A 59 6.07 -19.87 24.16
N GLU A 60 6.95 -20.42 23.32
CA GLU A 60 8.13 -21.15 23.78
C GLU A 60 9.25 -20.15 24.16
N GLU A 61 8.98 -19.31 25.17
CA GLU A 61 9.97 -18.36 25.69
C GLU A 61 11.17 -19.11 26.28
N GLY A 62 12.39 -18.69 25.93
CA GLY A 62 13.63 -19.33 26.39
C GLY A 62 14.04 -20.58 25.60
N HIS A 63 13.19 -21.12 24.72
CA HIS A 63 13.56 -22.23 23.85
C HIS A 63 14.28 -21.74 22.60
N GLU A 64 15.38 -22.41 22.29
CA GLU A 64 16.17 -22.16 21.11
C GLU A 64 16.05 -23.31 20.12
N TYR A 65 16.09 -22.98 18.84
CA TYR A 65 16.26 -23.93 17.76
C TYR A 65 17.72 -23.87 17.30
N VAL A 66 18.43 -24.99 17.42
CA VAL A 66 19.80 -25.12 16.95
C VAL A 66 19.76 -25.60 15.51
N CYS A 67 20.27 -24.77 14.61
CA CYS A 67 20.21 -25.01 13.19
C CYS A 67 21.14 -26.12 12.70
N SER A 68 20.63 -26.94 11.77
CA SER A 68 21.44 -27.78 10.88
C SER A 68 21.77 -27.03 9.57
N ASP A 69 22.65 -27.60 8.73
CA ASP A 69 23.10 -26.92 7.51
C ASP A 69 21.93 -26.64 6.55
N ARG A 70 21.83 -25.38 6.09
CA ARG A 70 20.86 -24.90 5.08
C ARG A 70 19.39 -25.10 5.42
N GLU A 71 19.04 -25.29 6.68
CA GLU A 71 17.64 -25.33 7.10
C GLU A 71 16.94 -23.99 6.86
N VAL A 72 15.67 -24.08 6.44
CA VAL A 72 14.81 -22.92 6.25
C VAL A 72 13.75 -22.91 7.33
N LEU A 73 13.87 -21.98 8.26
CA LEU A 73 12.91 -21.82 9.35
C LEU A 73 11.87 -20.79 8.95
N GLU A 74 10.60 -21.10 9.16
CA GLU A 74 9.50 -20.15 9.00
C GLU A 74 9.12 -19.57 10.36
N PHE A 75 8.98 -18.25 10.39
CA PHE A 75 8.54 -17.48 11.56
C PHE A 75 7.37 -16.58 11.18
N ILE A 76 6.54 -16.26 12.18
CA ILE A 76 5.63 -15.12 12.14
C ILE A 76 6.40 -13.91 12.66
N LEU A 77 6.48 -12.85 11.86
CA LEU A 77 7.00 -11.53 12.24
C LEU A 77 5.83 -10.56 12.44
N CYS A 78 5.71 -9.99 13.63
CA CYS A 78 4.80 -8.88 13.92
C CYS A 78 5.57 -7.59 14.21
N LYS A 79 5.10 -6.45 13.68
CA LYS A 79 5.75 -5.14 13.83
C LYS A 79 4.74 -3.99 13.96
N GLU A 80 5.16 -2.91 14.61
CA GLU A 80 4.46 -1.62 14.67
C GLU A 80 5.45 -0.48 14.39
N GLY A 81 5.11 0.46 13.51
CA GLY A 81 5.95 1.64 13.25
C GLY A 81 7.25 1.39 12.49
N LEU A 82 7.45 0.17 11.98
CA LEU A 82 8.57 -0.19 11.09
C LEU A 82 8.06 -0.62 9.72
N SER A 83 8.79 -0.29 8.66
CA SER A 83 8.62 -0.97 7.38
C SER A 83 9.13 -2.42 7.46
N THR A 84 8.68 -3.29 6.55
CA THR A 84 9.19 -4.68 6.48
C THR A 84 10.70 -4.72 6.27
N TYR A 85 11.27 -3.80 5.48
CA TYR A 85 12.71 -3.74 5.26
C TYR A 85 13.50 -3.32 6.50
N GLU A 86 12.97 -2.40 7.30
CA GLU A 86 13.60 -2.02 8.57
C GLU A 86 13.54 -3.17 9.57
N ALA A 87 12.40 -3.85 9.69
CA ALA A 87 12.26 -5.03 10.54
C ALA A 87 13.26 -6.14 10.13
N VAL A 88 13.37 -6.44 8.83
CA VAL A 88 14.37 -7.40 8.31
C VAL A 88 15.79 -6.97 8.63
N ARG A 89 16.12 -5.66 8.54
CA ARG A 89 17.45 -5.15 8.89
C ARG A 89 17.76 -5.34 10.38
N VAL A 90 16.79 -5.10 11.25
CA VAL A 90 16.92 -5.34 12.70
C VAL A 90 17.18 -6.83 12.95
N LEU A 91 16.35 -7.72 12.40
CA LEU A 91 16.49 -9.17 12.60
C LEU A 91 17.83 -9.71 12.11
N ARG A 92 18.29 -9.31 10.92
CA ARG A 92 19.58 -9.76 10.38
C ARG A 92 20.76 -9.39 11.29
N ARG A 93 20.73 -8.19 11.87
CA ARG A 93 21.78 -7.74 12.79
C ARG A 93 21.71 -8.46 14.13
N SER A 94 20.51 -8.63 14.67
CA SER A 94 20.33 -9.18 16.02
C SER A 94 20.43 -10.71 16.07
N LEU A 95 20.11 -11.41 14.99
CA LEU A 95 20.10 -12.89 14.95
C LEU A 95 21.26 -13.48 14.16
N GLY A 96 22.13 -12.67 13.56
CA GLY A 96 23.24 -13.14 12.72
C GLY A 96 22.82 -13.87 11.43
N VAL A 97 21.54 -13.81 11.05
CA VAL A 97 21.03 -14.52 9.87
C VAL A 97 21.33 -13.76 8.56
N ALA A 98 21.88 -14.48 7.59
CA ALA A 98 22.30 -13.89 6.32
C ALA A 98 21.12 -13.58 5.37
N LYS A 99 20.07 -14.41 5.36
CA LYS A 99 18.98 -14.29 4.38
C LYS A 99 17.63 -14.43 5.04
N ILE A 100 16.80 -13.38 4.88
CA ILE A 100 15.40 -13.37 5.29
C ILE A 100 14.52 -13.20 4.04
N GLY A 101 13.64 -14.17 3.78
CA GLY A 101 12.63 -14.14 2.72
C GLY A 101 11.26 -13.75 3.27
N PHE A 102 10.41 -13.14 2.43
CA PHE A 102 9.04 -12.74 2.76
C PHE A 102 8.18 -12.56 1.51
N SER A 103 6.86 -12.74 1.64
CA SER A 103 5.90 -12.74 0.51
C SER A 103 5.48 -11.34 0.06
N GLY A 104 5.55 -10.35 0.94
CA GLY A 104 5.16 -8.97 0.64
C GLY A 104 5.64 -7.98 1.69
N VAL A 105 5.63 -6.70 1.32
CA VAL A 105 5.88 -5.59 2.25
C VAL A 105 4.56 -5.21 2.89
N LYS A 106 4.57 -4.96 4.20
CA LYS A 106 3.40 -4.49 4.96
C LYS A 106 3.63 -3.07 5.43
N ASP A 107 2.53 -2.32 5.51
CA ASP A 107 2.49 -0.93 5.94
C ASP A 107 3.17 -0.72 7.31
N SER A 108 3.90 0.38 7.46
CA SER A 108 4.52 0.77 8.73
C SER A 108 3.52 1.40 9.70
N GLU A 109 2.43 1.99 9.19
CA GLU A 109 1.38 2.64 9.98
C GLU A 109 0.23 1.65 10.31
N ALA A 110 0.62 0.42 10.67
CA ALA A 110 -0.28 -0.66 11.03
C ALA A 110 0.37 -1.56 12.09
N ASN A 111 -0.43 -2.28 12.87
CA ASN A 111 0.05 -3.50 13.52
C ASN A 111 -0.01 -4.60 12.46
N SER A 112 1.15 -5.00 11.96
CA SER A 112 1.21 -5.94 10.84
C SER A 112 1.96 -7.20 11.24
N CYS A 113 1.38 -8.36 10.94
CA CYS A 113 2.01 -9.65 11.08
C CYS A 113 2.12 -10.36 9.73
N GLN A 114 3.27 -10.97 9.45
CA GLN A 114 3.56 -11.64 8.18
C GLN A 114 4.46 -12.85 8.39
N PHE A 115 4.43 -13.80 7.47
CA PHE A 115 5.39 -14.89 7.44
C PHE A 115 6.75 -14.39 6.91
N ILE A 116 7.81 -14.89 7.52
CA ILE A 116 9.18 -14.74 7.03
C ILE A 116 9.88 -16.09 7.07
N THR A 117 10.89 -16.26 6.23
CA THR A 117 11.78 -17.42 6.30
C THR A 117 13.21 -16.98 6.57
N MET A 118 13.91 -17.66 7.46
CA MET A 118 15.34 -17.48 7.70
C MET A 118 16.09 -18.70 7.19
N VAL A 119 17.13 -18.49 6.39
CA VAL A 119 18.10 -19.54 6.09
C VAL A 119 19.21 -19.42 7.13
N CYS A 120 19.38 -20.44 7.95
CA CYS A 120 20.43 -20.46 8.96
C CYS A 120 21.54 -21.45 8.60
N SER A 121 22.66 -21.29 9.29
CA SER A 121 23.87 -22.11 9.15
C SER A 121 24.00 -23.03 10.35
N THR A 122 24.70 -24.15 10.18
CA THR A 122 24.94 -25.12 11.25
C THR A 122 25.44 -24.48 12.53
N GLY A 123 24.85 -24.85 13.66
CA GLY A 123 25.24 -24.36 14.99
C GLY A 123 24.74 -22.97 15.36
N VAL A 124 24.04 -22.27 14.44
CA VAL A 124 23.35 -21.02 14.79
C VAL A 124 22.14 -21.35 15.65
N SER A 125 22.10 -20.76 16.85
CA SER A 125 20.96 -20.89 17.76
C SER A 125 20.00 -19.72 17.59
N ILE A 126 18.74 -19.99 17.28
CA ILE A 126 17.71 -18.96 17.09
C ILE A 126 16.60 -19.18 18.11
N ARG A 127 16.31 -18.14 18.91
CA ARG A 127 15.18 -18.16 19.85
C ARG A 127 13.87 -18.38 19.08
N LYS A 128 13.10 -19.38 19.52
CA LYS A 128 11.78 -19.67 18.94
C LYS A 128 10.79 -18.54 19.17
N TYR A 129 10.98 -17.74 20.22
CA TYR A 129 10.23 -16.50 20.42
C TYR A 129 11.17 -15.39 20.85
N ALA A 130 11.08 -14.23 20.20
CA ALA A 130 11.90 -13.06 20.56
C ALA A 130 11.12 -11.75 20.40
N VAL A 131 11.37 -10.83 21.33
CA VAL A 131 10.86 -9.46 21.32
C VAL A 131 12.03 -8.50 21.20
N PHE A 132 11.92 -7.55 20.28
CA PHE A 132 12.92 -6.52 20.04
C PHE A 132 12.33 -5.16 20.47
N PRO A 133 13.03 -4.37 21.28
CA PRO A 133 12.52 -3.06 21.75
C PRO A 133 12.16 -2.09 20.61
N VAL A 134 12.87 -2.19 19.49
CA VAL A 134 12.66 -1.32 18.33
C VAL A 134 11.41 -1.74 17.57
N GLY A 135 10.41 -0.83 17.51
CA GLY A 135 9.21 -1.00 16.69
C GLY A 135 8.26 -2.12 17.11
N LYS A 136 8.26 -2.44 18.42
CA LYS A 136 7.51 -3.57 19.01
C LYS A 136 7.61 -4.85 18.17
N LEU A 137 8.79 -5.06 17.60
CA LEU A 137 9.04 -6.15 16.68
C LEU A 137 9.08 -7.46 17.46
N ARG A 138 8.32 -8.45 16.99
CA ARG A 138 8.22 -9.77 17.61
C ARG A 138 8.33 -10.83 16.54
N ILE A 139 8.99 -11.94 16.88
CA ILE A 139 9.01 -13.14 16.04
C ILE A 139 8.59 -14.37 16.85
N ALA A 140 7.92 -15.31 16.19
CA ALA A 140 7.62 -16.63 16.73
C ALA A 140 7.88 -17.69 15.66
N PHE A 141 8.63 -18.74 16.01
CA PHE A 141 8.91 -19.89 15.17
C PHE A 141 7.62 -20.65 14.90
N LEU A 142 7.41 -21.03 13.65
CA LEU A 142 6.22 -21.76 13.23
C LEU A 142 6.57 -23.20 12.85
N ARG A 143 7.47 -23.38 11.88
CA ARG A 143 7.83 -24.69 11.32
C ARG A 143 9.10 -24.63 10.49
N LEU A 144 9.63 -25.81 10.15
CA LEU A 144 10.59 -25.95 9.06
C LEU A 144 9.90 -25.88 7.70
N ARG A 145 10.64 -25.41 6.69
CA ARG A 145 10.22 -25.39 5.29
C ARG A 145 11.32 -25.90 4.39
N GLU A 146 10.92 -26.39 3.22
CA GLU A 146 11.86 -26.82 2.19
C GLU A 146 12.55 -25.65 1.48
N ARG A 147 11.84 -24.52 1.32
CA ARG A 147 12.29 -23.39 0.50
C ARG A 147 11.97 -22.05 1.14
N PRO A 148 12.84 -21.03 0.95
CA PRO A 148 12.56 -19.67 1.42
C PRO A 148 11.35 -19.04 0.73
N LEU A 149 10.62 -18.21 1.46
CA LEU A 149 9.52 -17.42 0.94
C LEU A 149 10.01 -16.44 -0.14
N ARG A 150 9.23 -16.36 -1.21
CA ARG A 150 9.41 -15.43 -2.34
C ARG A 150 8.20 -14.49 -2.43
N ARG A 151 8.41 -13.34 -3.07
CA ARG A 151 7.34 -12.36 -3.27
C ARG A 151 6.15 -12.97 -4.00
N GLY A 152 4.94 -12.61 -3.57
CA GLY A 152 3.69 -13.03 -4.20
C GLY A 152 3.16 -14.41 -3.75
N GLN A 153 3.84 -15.12 -2.85
CA GLN A 153 3.44 -16.47 -2.40
C GLN A 153 2.37 -16.49 -1.27
N HIS A 154 1.63 -15.41 -1.09
CA HIS A 154 0.56 -15.34 -0.07
C HIS A 154 -0.79 -15.28 -0.77
N LEU A 155 -1.83 -15.80 -0.11
CA LEU A 155 -3.20 -15.75 -0.62
C LEU A 155 -3.76 -14.32 -0.56
N GLY A 156 -3.46 -13.62 0.53
CA GLY A 156 -4.03 -12.31 0.78
C GLY A 156 -3.67 -11.75 2.16
N ASN A 157 -4.49 -10.81 2.60
CA ASN A 157 -4.32 -10.15 3.89
C ASN A 157 -5.66 -10.06 4.60
N LEU A 158 -5.70 -10.54 5.85
CA LEU A 158 -6.79 -10.32 6.76
C LEU A 158 -6.60 -8.97 7.45
N PHE A 159 -7.61 -8.13 7.38
CA PHE A 159 -7.65 -6.82 8.00
C PHE A 159 -8.58 -6.86 9.20
N LYS A 160 -8.18 -6.20 10.29
CA LYS A 160 -9.08 -5.77 11.36
C LYS A 160 -9.02 -4.26 11.47
N VAL A 161 -10.13 -3.61 11.18
CA VAL A 161 -10.24 -2.16 11.08
C VAL A 161 -11.27 -1.68 12.09
N LEU A 162 -10.87 -0.80 13.00
CA LEU A 162 -11.79 -0.22 13.97
C LEU A 162 -12.60 0.90 13.29
N ILE A 163 -13.91 0.71 13.21
CA ILE A 163 -14.87 1.71 12.73
C ILE A 163 -15.61 2.29 13.93
N ARG A 164 -15.73 3.62 13.97
CA ARG A 164 -16.41 4.34 15.04
C ARG A 164 -17.54 5.20 14.50
N ALA A 165 -18.65 5.23 15.22
CA ALA A 165 -19.73 6.19 15.07
C ALA A 165 -19.61 7.26 16.16
N SER A 166 -20.09 8.48 15.87
CA SER A 166 -20.24 9.50 16.90
C SER A 166 -21.41 9.11 17.82
N PRO A 167 -21.19 8.90 19.13
CA PRO A 167 -22.23 8.39 20.04
C PRO A 167 -23.36 9.39 20.25
N HIS A 168 -23.10 10.68 20.02
CA HIS A 168 -24.08 11.76 20.18
C HIS A 168 -24.81 12.13 18.87
N SER A 169 -24.62 11.35 17.81
CA SER A 169 -25.26 11.59 16.51
C SER A 169 -26.20 10.43 16.16
N PRO A 170 -27.53 10.63 16.22
CA PRO A 170 -28.50 9.61 15.79
C PRO A 170 -28.27 9.14 14.35
N VAL A 171 -27.84 10.05 13.47
CA VAL A 171 -27.47 9.76 12.08
C VAL A 171 -26.29 8.79 12.01
N SER A 172 -25.26 9.02 12.82
CA SER A 172 -24.09 8.13 12.86
C SER A 172 -24.42 6.75 13.43
N LEU A 173 -25.30 6.66 14.42
CA LEU A 173 -25.75 5.39 15.00
C LEU A 173 -26.59 4.59 14.00
N LYS A 174 -27.48 5.24 13.24
CA LYS A 174 -28.22 4.60 12.13
C LYS A 174 -27.25 4.06 11.08
N SER A 175 -26.21 4.82 10.74
CA SER A 175 -25.18 4.39 9.79
C SER A 175 -24.39 3.18 10.32
N PHE A 176 -24.15 3.11 11.63
CA PHE A 176 -23.50 1.95 12.27
C PHE A 176 -24.36 0.68 12.20
N ILE A 177 -25.66 0.78 12.43
CA ILE A 177 -26.61 -0.32 12.24
C ILE A 177 -26.59 -0.78 10.78
N ASN A 178 -26.59 0.16 9.82
CA ASN A 178 -26.53 -0.17 8.40
C ASN A 178 -25.21 -0.86 8.02
N LEU A 179 -24.06 -0.39 8.56
CA LEU A 179 -22.77 -1.06 8.38
C LEU A 179 -22.85 -2.53 8.80
N ARG A 180 -23.42 -2.82 9.98
CA ARG A 180 -23.60 -4.19 10.47
C ARG A 180 -24.48 -5.02 9.53
N ARG A 181 -25.54 -4.43 8.99
CA ARG A 181 -26.47 -5.09 8.06
C ARG A 181 -25.84 -5.43 6.70
N ILE A 182 -24.98 -4.57 6.17
CA ILE A 182 -24.32 -4.81 4.87
C ILE A 182 -23.09 -5.70 4.99
N THR A 183 -22.43 -5.75 6.15
CA THR A 183 -21.15 -6.43 6.34
C THR A 183 -21.16 -7.91 5.89
N PRO A 184 -22.14 -8.76 6.29
CA PRO A 184 -22.19 -10.15 5.84
C PRO A 184 -22.37 -10.31 4.32
N LYS A 185 -22.97 -9.31 3.65
CA LYS A 185 -23.22 -9.36 2.21
C LYS A 185 -21.96 -9.14 1.39
N LEU A 186 -20.94 -8.47 1.96
CA LEU A 186 -19.72 -8.08 1.25
C LEU A 186 -18.96 -9.26 0.62
N ALA A 187 -19.10 -10.47 1.15
CA ALA A 187 -18.49 -11.68 0.59
C ALA A 187 -18.96 -11.97 -0.85
N ASN A 188 -20.20 -11.60 -1.17
CA ASN A 188 -20.82 -11.84 -2.47
C ASN A 188 -20.65 -10.66 -3.44
N GLU A 189 -20.02 -9.58 -2.99
CA GLU A 189 -19.94 -8.33 -3.72
C GLU A 189 -18.59 -8.15 -4.42
N ALA A 190 -18.63 -7.72 -5.68
CA ALA A 190 -17.45 -7.25 -6.37
C ALA A 190 -17.21 -5.76 -6.07
N LEU A 191 -15.96 -5.39 -5.78
CA LEU A 191 -15.55 -4.01 -5.55
C LEU A 191 -14.53 -3.58 -6.61
N PRO A 192 -14.47 -2.29 -6.99
CA PRO A 192 -13.50 -1.80 -7.96
C PRO A 192 -12.07 -1.98 -7.41
N ASN A 193 -11.17 -2.52 -8.23
CA ASN A 193 -9.80 -2.83 -7.83
C ASN A 193 -8.82 -1.69 -8.12
N TYR A 194 -9.19 -0.49 -7.68
CA TYR A 194 -8.32 0.67 -7.71
C TYR A 194 -7.01 0.42 -6.94
N PHE A 195 -5.96 1.11 -7.34
CA PHE A 195 -4.78 1.30 -6.51
C PHE A 195 -5.13 2.28 -5.37
N GLY A 196 -4.90 1.86 -4.13
CA GLY A 196 -5.21 2.66 -2.93
C GLY A 196 -4.21 3.78 -2.65
N TYR A 197 -4.57 4.67 -1.73
CA TYR A 197 -3.79 5.86 -1.30
C TYR A 197 -2.32 5.55 -1.00
N GLN A 198 -2.03 4.40 -0.37
CA GLN A 198 -0.67 3.98 -0.01
C GLN A 198 0.24 3.81 -1.23
N ARG A 199 -0.30 3.49 -2.41
CA ARG A 199 0.48 3.38 -3.66
C ARG A 199 1.07 4.72 -4.08
N PHE A 200 0.44 5.81 -3.68
CA PHE A 200 0.79 7.18 -4.03
C PHE A 200 1.53 7.91 -2.91
N GLY A 201 1.64 7.29 -1.73
CA GLY A 201 2.18 7.86 -0.49
C GLY A 201 1.06 8.36 0.41
N THR A 202 0.99 7.89 1.66
CA THR A 202 -0.07 8.31 2.61
C THR A 202 0.12 9.76 3.06
N ARG A 203 1.33 10.11 3.49
CA ARG A 203 1.63 11.46 3.99
C ARG A 203 1.84 12.50 2.88
N ARG A 204 2.38 12.07 1.74
CA ARG A 204 2.63 12.90 0.56
C ARG A 204 2.13 12.14 -0.67
N PRO A 205 0.85 12.31 -1.07
CA PRO A 205 0.23 11.57 -2.17
C PRO A 205 0.69 12.05 -3.55
N ILE A 206 2.00 12.22 -3.75
CA ILE A 206 2.62 12.80 -4.97
C ILE A 206 3.56 11.82 -5.69
N THR A 207 3.63 10.56 -5.25
CA THR A 207 4.56 9.57 -5.83
C THR A 207 4.32 9.38 -7.34
N HIS A 208 3.06 9.46 -7.78
CA HIS A 208 2.70 9.39 -9.19
C HIS A 208 3.08 10.65 -9.98
N ILE A 209 3.03 11.84 -9.36
CA ILE A 209 3.45 13.10 -10.00
C ILE A 209 4.96 13.06 -10.29
N ILE A 210 5.76 12.56 -9.34
CA ILE A 210 7.19 12.31 -9.55
C ILE A 210 7.38 11.33 -10.72
N GLY A 211 6.61 10.23 -10.74
CA GLY A 211 6.64 9.25 -11.83
C GLY A 211 6.31 9.84 -13.20
N LYS A 212 5.33 10.75 -13.29
CA LYS A 212 4.95 11.49 -14.51
C LYS A 212 6.14 12.26 -15.06
N HIS A 213 6.73 13.13 -14.26
CA HIS A 213 7.89 13.94 -14.69
C HIS A 213 9.08 13.08 -15.07
N LEU A 214 9.33 11.98 -14.36
CA LEU A 214 10.38 11.04 -14.74
C LEU A 214 10.12 10.43 -16.13
N LEU A 215 8.89 10.04 -16.45
CA LEU A 215 8.55 9.46 -17.76
C LEU A 215 8.63 10.50 -18.89
N LEU A 216 8.26 11.75 -18.61
CA LEU A 216 8.34 12.86 -19.57
C LEU A 216 9.78 13.37 -19.79
N GLY A 217 10.71 13.01 -18.91
CA GLY A 217 12.10 13.48 -18.97
C GLY A 217 12.34 14.80 -18.22
N ASP A 218 11.35 15.29 -17.48
CA ASP A 218 11.40 16.50 -16.65
C ASP A 218 12.08 16.21 -15.31
N TYR A 219 13.36 15.81 -15.35
CA TYR A 219 14.09 15.37 -14.15
C TYR A 219 14.21 16.46 -13.08
N GLU A 220 14.19 17.74 -13.47
CA GLU A 220 14.23 18.87 -12.55
C GLU A 220 12.95 18.97 -11.72
N GLU A 221 11.78 18.95 -12.36
CA GLU A 221 10.51 18.92 -11.63
C GLU A 221 10.35 17.64 -10.81
N ALA A 222 10.79 16.49 -11.33
CA ALA A 222 10.79 15.25 -10.54
C ALA A 222 11.61 15.40 -9.25
N ILE A 223 12.80 16.01 -9.32
CA ILE A 223 13.61 16.31 -8.13
C ILE A 223 12.93 17.34 -7.24
N ARG A 224 12.31 18.38 -7.81
CA ARG A 224 11.58 19.40 -7.05
C ARG A 224 10.44 18.81 -6.23
N TYR A 225 9.65 17.88 -6.78
CA TYR A 225 8.62 17.19 -5.99
C TYR A 225 9.19 16.30 -4.87
N ILE A 226 10.41 15.77 -5.04
CA ILE A 226 11.10 14.97 -4.01
C ILE A 226 11.72 15.85 -2.93
N LEU A 227 12.36 16.97 -3.29
CA LEU A 227 13.17 17.80 -2.39
C LEU A 227 12.46 19.05 -1.87
N GLY A 228 11.48 19.55 -2.61
CA GLY A 228 10.71 20.75 -2.34
C GLY A 228 9.24 20.44 -2.08
N VAL A 229 8.37 21.33 -2.55
CA VAL A 229 6.91 21.29 -2.42
C VAL A 229 6.50 20.99 -0.96
N PRO A 230 6.68 21.93 -0.02
CA PRO A 230 6.29 21.72 1.37
C PRO A 230 4.78 21.48 1.48
N MET A 231 4.38 20.51 2.30
CA MET A 231 2.97 20.15 2.50
C MET A 231 2.52 20.38 3.94
N GLU A 232 1.23 20.66 4.09
CA GLU A 232 0.59 20.72 5.40
C GLU A 232 0.62 19.34 6.08
N GLY A 233 0.85 19.30 7.39
CA GLY A 233 0.97 18.05 8.16
C GLY A 233 2.35 17.38 8.14
N GLU A 234 3.32 17.90 7.37
CA GLU A 234 4.72 17.47 7.50
C GLU A 234 5.34 17.92 8.83
N LEU A 235 6.31 17.15 9.33
CA LEU A 235 7.12 17.58 10.48
C LEU A 235 7.81 18.90 10.16
N GLY A 236 7.79 19.86 11.09
CA GLY A 236 8.34 21.21 10.87
C GLY A 236 9.77 21.23 10.32
N VAL A 237 10.63 20.34 10.83
CA VAL A 237 12.02 20.21 10.33
C VAL A 237 12.11 19.76 8.87
N VAL A 238 11.17 18.93 8.40
CA VAL A 238 11.12 18.43 7.02
C VAL A 238 10.55 19.51 6.12
N ARG A 239 9.47 20.16 6.56
CA ARG A 239 8.86 21.29 5.84
C ARG A 239 9.87 22.42 5.59
N GLU A 240 10.61 22.82 6.62
CA GLU A 240 11.66 23.84 6.51
C GLU A 240 12.78 23.40 5.55
N ALA A 241 13.20 22.14 5.58
CA ALA A 241 14.21 21.62 4.65
C ALA A 241 13.77 21.75 3.19
N ARG A 242 12.47 21.53 2.92
CA ARG A 242 11.86 21.69 1.59
C ARG A 242 11.76 23.15 1.17
N GLU A 243 11.36 24.04 2.07
CA GLU A 243 11.33 25.48 1.83
C GLU A 243 12.73 26.04 1.54
N LEU A 244 13.76 25.55 2.25
CA LEU A 244 15.16 25.88 1.97
C LEU A 244 15.60 25.41 0.58
N TYR A 245 15.14 24.24 0.12
CA TYR A 245 15.39 23.77 -1.23
C TYR A 245 14.74 24.68 -2.28
N GLU A 246 13.47 25.08 -2.11
CA GLU A 246 12.78 26.00 -3.03
C GLU A 246 13.47 27.37 -3.11
N ARG A 247 14.17 27.80 -2.04
CA ARG A 247 15.01 29.02 -2.05
C ARG A 247 16.39 28.83 -2.68
N GLY A 248 16.68 27.67 -3.27
CA GLY A 248 17.99 27.33 -3.85
C GLY A 248 19.10 27.04 -2.83
N MET A 249 18.78 26.95 -1.53
CA MET A 249 19.77 26.76 -0.46
C MET A 249 20.12 25.28 -0.25
N LEU A 250 20.66 24.61 -1.27
CA LEU A 250 20.86 23.15 -1.30
C LEU A 250 21.68 22.61 -0.11
N ALA A 251 22.77 23.28 0.26
CA ALA A 251 23.64 22.84 1.36
C ALA A 251 22.92 22.92 2.72
N THR A 252 22.10 23.95 2.93
CA THR A 252 21.33 24.13 4.16
C THR A 252 20.16 23.16 4.21
N ALA A 253 19.45 22.97 3.10
CA ALA A 253 18.43 21.93 2.97
C ALA A 253 19.00 20.53 3.30
N TYR A 254 20.18 20.21 2.78
CA TYR A 254 20.87 18.94 3.06
C TYR A 254 21.15 18.73 4.53
N ARG A 255 21.60 19.76 5.25
CA ARG A 255 21.83 19.68 6.70
C ARG A 255 20.51 19.55 7.47
N ARG A 256 19.44 20.20 7.00
CA ARG A 256 18.14 20.23 7.68
C ARG A 256 17.35 18.93 7.54
N PHE A 257 17.41 18.26 6.39
CA PHE A 257 16.73 16.97 6.20
C PHE A 257 17.20 15.92 7.22
N PRO A 258 16.29 15.24 7.95
CA PRO A 258 16.68 14.20 8.91
C PRO A 258 17.44 13.05 8.25
N LYS A 259 18.31 12.37 9.00
CA LYS A 259 19.14 11.26 8.46
C LYS A 259 18.32 10.12 7.86
N SER A 260 17.08 9.92 8.30
CA SER A 260 16.14 8.93 7.77
C SER A 260 15.63 9.24 6.35
N PHE A 261 15.70 10.50 5.90
CA PHE A 261 15.28 10.94 4.55
C PHE A 261 16.40 10.65 3.53
N THR A 262 16.64 9.35 3.30
CA THR A 262 17.81 8.89 2.55
C THR A 262 17.79 9.23 1.08
N ILE A 263 16.60 9.33 0.45
CA ILE A 263 16.46 9.67 -0.98
C ILE A 263 16.79 11.15 -1.17
N GLU A 264 16.17 12.01 -0.36
CA GLU A 264 16.33 13.46 -0.40
C GLU A 264 17.79 13.85 -0.16
N ARG A 265 18.39 13.31 0.91
CA ARG A 265 19.80 13.57 1.22
C ARG A 265 20.75 13.07 0.13
N LYS A 266 20.44 11.98 -0.56
CA LYS A 266 21.27 11.48 -1.67
C LYS A 266 21.19 12.42 -2.86
N LEU A 267 19.99 12.82 -3.27
CA LEU A 267 19.80 13.75 -4.39
C LEU A 267 20.50 15.09 -4.13
N LEU A 268 20.28 15.70 -2.95
CA LEU A 268 20.97 16.94 -2.57
C LEU A 268 22.49 16.81 -2.63
N ARG A 269 23.04 15.69 -2.16
CA ARG A 269 24.48 15.42 -2.24
C ARG A 269 24.98 15.33 -3.69
N TYR A 270 24.21 14.71 -4.58
CA TYR A 270 24.57 14.61 -6.00
C TYR A 270 24.52 15.97 -6.70
N LEU A 271 23.49 16.77 -6.43
CA LEU A 271 23.36 18.14 -6.93
C LEU A 271 24.49 19.05 -6.43
N LEU A 272 24.82 18.98 -5.15
CA LEU A 272 25.97 19.72 -4.56
C LEU A 272 27.32 19.35 -5.17
N LYS A 273 27.43 18.16 -5.78
CA LYS A 273 28.62 17.72 -6.53
C LYS A 273 28.59 18.15 -8.01
N GLY A 274 27.65 19.01 -8.41
CA GLY A 274 27.52 19.51 -9.78
C GLY A 274 26.92 18.51 -10.77
N ARG A 275 26.28 17.43 -10.30
CA ARG A 275 25.59 16.50 -11.22
C ARG A 275 24.31 17.14 -11.75
N SER A 276 24.02 16.93 -13.04
CA SER A 276 22.73 17.30 -13.63
C SER A 276 21.56 16.58 -12.94
N SER A 277 20.35 17.09 -13.12
CA SER A 277 19.12 16.49 -12.57
C SER A 277 18.93 15.04 -13.03
N LYS A 278 19.06 14.79 -14.35
CA LYS A 278 19.06 13.43 -14.91
C LYS A 278 20.16 12.57 -14.28
N GLY A 279 21.39 13.08 -14.25
CA GLY A 279 22.54 12.38 -13.69
C GLY A 279 22.38 12.05 -12.20
N SER A 280 21.67 12.87 -11.44
CA SER A 280 21.38 12.65 -10.02
C SER A 280 20.31 11.60 -9.79
N VAL A 281 19.22 11.62 -10.59
CA VAL A 281 18.16 10.60 -10.54
C VAL A 281 18.69 9.23 -10.91
N MET A 282 19.51 9.12 -11.95
CA MET A 282 20.05 7.83 -12.41
C MET A 282 21.00 7.16 -11.41
N MET A 283 21.49 7.90 -10.41
CA MET A 283 22.28 7.36 -9.29
C MET A 283 21.42 6.77 -8.16
N LEU A 284 20.09 6.92 -8.22
CA LEU A 284 19.18 6.26 -7.30
C LEU A 284 19.10 4.76 -7.61
N ALA A 285 18.77 3.97 -6.59
CA ALA A 285 18.62 2.54 -6.79
C ALA A 285 17.45 2.24 -7.75
N PRO A 286 17.56 1.25 -8.67
CA PRO A 286 16.54 0.97 -9.68
C PRO A 286 15.12 0.74 -9.12
N ASN A 287 15.01 0.19 -7.91
CA ASN A 287 13.73 -0.04 -7.24
C ASN A 287 13.04 1.25 -6.78
N ILE A 288 13.78 2.33 -6.50
CA ILE A 288 13.23 3.64 -6.16
C ILE A 288 12.64 4.29 -7.41
N ILE A 289 13.38 4.26 -8.52
CA ILE A 289 12.88 4.77 -9.81
C ILE A 289 11.63 4.00 -10.21
N ARG A 290 11.68 2.66 -10.16
CA ARG A 290 10.51 1.79 -10.40
C ARG A 290 9.30 2.17 -9.55
N MET A 291 9.49 2.45 -8.27
CA MET A 291 8.39 2.85 -7.38
C MET A 291 7.65 4.10 -7.88
N TYR A 292 8.37 5.15 -8.29
CA TYR A 292 7.75 6.37 -8.83
C TYR A 292 7.04 6.10 -10.16
N ILE A 293 7.71 5.42 -11.10
CA ILE A 293 7.17 5.11 -12.43
C ILE A 293 5.90 4.26 -12.33
N GLU A 294 5.93 3.18 -11.53
CA GLU A 294 4.76 2.33 -11.35
C GLU A 294 3.64 3.01 -10.57
N ALA A 295 3.93 4.00 -9.72
CA ALA A 295 2.89 4.80 -9.07
C ALA A 295 2.14 5.64 -10.12
N TYR A 296 2.82 6.23 -11.10
CA TYR A 296 2.13 6.93 -12.20
C TYR A 296 1.32 5.96 -13.06
N GLN A 297 1.88 4.79 -13.37
CA GLN A 297 1.13 3.74 -14.08
C GLN A 297 -0.16 3.34 -13.33
N SER A 298 -0.09 3.25 -11.99
CA SER A 298 -1.25 3.01 -11.13
C SER A 298 -2.29 4.15 -11.17
N TYR A 299 -1.85 5.40 -11.27
CA TYR A 299 -2.74 6.56 -11.41
C TYR A 299 -3.53 6.51 -12.73
N ILE A 300 -2.84 6.23 -13.85
CA ILE A 300 -3.48 6.10 -15.16
C ILE A 300 -4.49 4.94 -15.17
N PHE A 301 -4.14 3.82 -14.51
CA PHE A 301 -5.09 2.71 -14.34
C PHE A 301 -6.34 3.13 -13.56
N ASN A 302 -6.19 3.90 -12.48
CA ASN A 302 -7.32 4.41 -11.71
C ASN A 302 -8.22 5.33 -12.56
N LEU A 303 -7.63 6.24 -13.33
CA LEU A 303 -8.37 7.09 -14.26
C LEU A 303 -9.12 6.27 -15.32
N ALA A 304 -8.44 5.31 -15.95
CA ALA A 304 -9.03 4.44 -16.96
C ALA A 304 -10.22 3.64 -16.41
N LEU A 305 -10.09 3.08 -15.19
CA LEU A 305 -11.18 2.37 -14.52
C LEU A 305 -12.34 3.31 -14.15
N SER A 306 -12.05 4.52 -13.67
CA SER A 306 -13.10 5.52 -13.39
C SER A 306 -13.88 5.90 -14.64
N ARG A 307 -13.18 6.19 -15.75
CA ARG A 307 -13.79 6.52 -17.04
C ARG A 307 -14.65 5.37 -17.56
N ALA A 308 -14.13 4.14 -17.51
CA ALA A 308 -14.90 2.96 -17.88
C ALA A 308 -16.18 2.81 -17.05
N ILE A 309 -16.14 3.03 -15.74
CA ILE A 309 -17.36 2.95 -14.91
C ILE A 309 -18.38 4.03 -15.29
N ILE A 310 -17.92 5.24 -15.63
CA ILE A 310 -18.78 6.35 -16.07
C ILE A 310 -19.46 6.01 -17.39
N ASP A 311 -18.68 5.60 -18.39
CA ASP A 311 -19.17 5.33 -19.75
C ASP A 311 -20.14 4.15 -19.79
N PHE A 312 -19.92 3.13 -18.95
CA PHE A 312 -20.86 2.02 -18.77
C PHE A 312 -22.04 2.33 -17.84
N GLU A 313 -22.14 3.56 -17.34
CA GLU A 313 -23.17 4.03 -16.39
C GLU A 313 -23.26 3.20 -15.09
N GLY A 314 -22.17 2.57 -14.68
CA GLY A 314 -22.10 1.79 -13.45
C GLY A 314 -21.17 0.58 -13.48
N PHE A 315 -20.61 0.26 -12.32
CA PHE A 315 -19.61 -0.80 -12.18
C PHE A 315 -20.17 -2.20 -12.46
N THR A 316 -21.39 -2.50 -12.03
CA THR A 316 -22.03 -3.79 -12.32
C THR A 316 -22.27 -4.01 -13.82
N ARG A 317 -22.53 -2.93 -14.58
CA ARG A 317 -22.69 -3.01 -16.03
C ARG A 317 -21.33 -3.22 -16.71
N LEU A 318 -20.30 -2.49 -16.28
CA LEU A 318 -18.92 -2.68 -16.73
C LEU A 318 -18.46 -4.13 -16.53
N LEU A 319 -18.72 -4.75 -15.37
CA LEU A 319 -18.28 -6.11 -15.08
C LEU A 319 -18.88 -7.20 -15.98
N ARG A 320 -19.96 -6.91 -16.72
CA ARG A 320 -20.53 -7.83 -17.72
C ARG A 320 -19.72 -7.86 -19.02
N ARG A 321 -18.80 -6.90 -19.19
CA ARG A 321 -18.00 -6.70 -20.41
C ARG A 321 -16.50 -6.77 -20.13
N CYS A 322 -16.07 -6.27 -18.97
CA CYS A 322 -14.68 -6.13 -18.59
C CYS A 322 -14.39 -6.76 -17.23
N GLU A 323 -13.42 -7.66 -17.20
CA GLU A 323 -12.91 -8.26 -15.95
C GLU A 323 -11.45 -7.89 -15.68
N ILE A 324 -10.69 -7.68 -16.75
CA ILE A 324 -9.26 -7.35 -16.72
C ILE A 324 -8.97 -6.16 -17.62
N MET A 325 -7.89 -5.46 -17.31
CA MET A 325 -7.35 -4.38 -18.13
C MET A 325 -5.82 -4.50 -18.13
N PRO A 326 -5.15 -4.27 -19.27
CA PRO A 326 -3.69 -4.20 -19.30
C PRO A 326 -3.20 -3.02 -18.46
N MET A 327 -2.03 -3.17 -17.82
CA MET A 327 -1.40 -2.03 -17.19
C MET A 327 -1.01 -0.98 -18.26
N PRO A 328 -1.40 0.31 -18.12
CA PRO A 328 -1.18 1.31 -19.15
C PRO A 328 0.31 1.47 -19.50
N ARG A 329 0.64 1.36 -20.80
CA ARG A 329 2.01 1.56 -21.30
C ARG A 329 2.02 1.88 -22.81
N PRO A 330 3.01 2.65 -23.31
CA PRO A 330 3.00 3.16 -24.70
C PRO A 330 2.96 2.08 -25.78
N ASP A 331 3.49 0.90 -25.48
CA ASP A 331 3.60 -0.22 -26.42
C ASP A 331 2.43 -1.21 -26.34
N VAL A 332 1.41 -0.94 -25.53
CA VAL A 332 0.14 -1.70 -25.56
C VAL A 332 -0.78 -1.09 -26.62
N ARG A 333 -1.28 -1.95 -27.50
CA ARG A 333 -2.34 -1.61 -28.46
C ARG A 333 -3.69 -2.00 -27.87
N ALA A 334 -4.74 -1.24 -28.20
CA ALA A 334 -6.11 -1.64 -27.86
C ALA A 334 -6.48 -2.86 -28.71
N TYR A 335 -6.99 -3.91 -28.05
CA TYR A 335 -7.40 -5.16 -28.71
C TYR A 335 -8.82 -5.58 -28.32
N ASP A 336 -9.43 -4.89 -27.37
CA ASP A 336 -10.82 -5.04 -26.94
C ASP A 336 -11.32 -3.70 -26.34
N GLU A 337 -12.59 -3.65 -25.96
CA GLU A 337 -13.21 -2.45 -25.37
C GLU A 337 -12.56 -2.05 -24.04
N CYS A 338 -12.10 -3.01 -23.24
CA CYS A 338 -11.55 -2.78 -21.92
C CYS A 338 -10.12 -2.21 -21.97
N SER A 339 -9.30 -2.72 -22.87
CA SER A 339 -7.93 -2.27 -23.13
C SER A 339 -7.90 -0.88 -23.77
N LYS A 340 -8.95 -0.50 -24.52
CA LYS A 340 -9.10 0.85 -25.07
C LYS A 340 -9.00 1.93 -23.98
N TYR A 341 -9.66 1.75 -22.84
CA TYR A 341 -9.59 2.72 -21.73
C TYR A 341 -8.16 2.92 -21.21
N ALA A 342 -7.37 1.86 -21.09
CA ALA A 342 -5.97 1.97 -20.65
C ALA A 342 -5.11 2.72 -21.67
N VAL A 343 -5.30 2.44 -22.96
CA VAL A 343 -4.54 3.05 -24.05
C VAL A 343 -4.92 4.51 -24.24
N ASP A 344 -6.21 4.83 -24.31
CA ASP A 344 -6.69 6.18 -24.56
C ASP A 344 -6.39 7.09 -23.37
N THR A 345 -6.57 6.61 -22.13
CA THR A 345 -6.21 7.40 -20.94
C THR A 345 -4.72 7.69 -20.85
N LEU A 346 -3.86 6.77 -21.30
CA LEU A 346 -2.41 7.02 -21.37
C LEU A 346 -2.05 8.11 -22.38
N LYS A 347 -2.73 8.12 -23.55
CA LYS A 347 -2.55 9.15 -24.59
C LYS A 347 -3.03 10.51 -24.11
N ASP A 348 -4.19 10.57 -23.48
CA ASP A 348 -4.73 11.82 -22.91
C ASP A 348 -3.80 12.41 -21.85
N GLU A 349 -3.08 11.56 -21.12
CA GLU A 349 -2.05 11.97 -20.16
C GLU A 349 -0.71 12.38 -20.80
N GLY A 350 -0.60 12.35 -22.13
CA GLY A 350 0.57 12.79 -22.90
C GLY A 350 1.71 11.77 -22.98
N ILE A 351 1.47 10.50 -22.64
CA ILE A 351 2.49 9.45 -22.65
C ILE A 351 2.35 8.57 -23.89
N GLU A 352 2.73 9.11 -25.06
CA GLU A 352 2.56 8.41 -26.34
C GLU A 352 3.75 7.52 -26.73
N ARG A 353 4.96 7.85 -26.27
CA ARG A 353 6.20 7.19 -26.70
C ARG A 353 6.94 6.58 -25.53
N SER A 354 7.64 5.47 -25.80
CA SER A 354 8.51 4.86 -24.81
C SER A 354 9.76 5.71 -24.59
N THR A 355 10.16 5.86 -23.33
CA THR A 355 11.44 6.45 -22.92
C THR A 355 12.34 5.39 -22.29
N GLU A 356 13.59 5.75 -21.97
CA GLU A 356 14.52 4.85 -21.27
C GLU A 356 13.92 4.31 -19.95
N LEU A 357 13.10 5.12 -19.27
CA LEU A 357 12.46 4.73 -18.01
C LEU A 357 11.19 3.89 -18.19
N SER A 358 10.66 3.76 -19.42
CA SER A 358 9.52 2.88 -19.70
C SER A 358 9.82 1.40 -19.40
N ARG A 359 11.10 1.00 -19.32
CA ARG A 359 11.49 -0.35 -18.85
C ARG A 359 11.05 -0.69 -17.41
N TYR A 360 10.72 0.33 -16.62
CA TYR A 360 10.23 0.16 -15.25
C TYR A 360 8.72 -0.04 -15.17
N LEU A 361 7.96 0.23 -16.24
CA LEU A 361 6.53 -0.01 -16.29
C LEU A 361 6.22 -1.50 -16.16
N ASN A 362 5.17 -1.83 -15.41
CA ASN A 362 4.66 -3.19 -15.31
C ASN A 362 4.02 -3.58 -16.66
N ARG A 363 4.30 -4.79 -17.14
CA ARG A 363 3.80 -5.32 -18.42
C ARG A 363 2.61 -6.27 -18.27
N GLY A 364 2.15 -6.50 -17.04
CA GLY A 364 1.08 -7.42 -16.73
C GLY A 364 -0.31 -6.86 -17.01
N ILE A 365 -1.29 -7.71 -16.76
CA ILE A 365 -2.71 -7.37 -16.72
C ILE A 365 -3.17 -7.27 -15.26
N ARG A 366 -4.24 -6.52 -15.01
CA ARG A 366 -4.83 -6.35 -13.70
C ARG A 366 -6.34 -6.57 -13.77
N GLN A 367 -6.88 -7.35 -12.83
CA GLN A 367 -8.32 -7.45 -12.62
C GLN A 367 -8.88 -6.09 -12.20
N ILE A 368 -9.99 -5.69 -12.82
CA ILE A 368 -10.64 -4.40 -12.50
C ILE A 368 -11.51 -4.46 -11.26
N TYR A 369 -11.72 -5.66 -10.70
CA TYR A 369 -12.46 -5.90 -9.47
C TYR A 369 -11.71 -6.83 -8.53
N PHE A 370 -12.10 -6.81 -7.26
CA PHE A 370 -11.77 -7.85 -6.30
C PHE A 370 -13.02 -8.28 -5.55
N LYS A 371 -12.98 -9.48 -4.99
CA LYS A 371 -13.95 -9.99 -4.01
C LYS A 371 -13.22 -10.30 -2.71
N LEU A 372 -13.95 -10.28 -1.60
CA LEU A 372 -13.42 -10.73 -0.31
C LEU A 372 -13.15 -12.24 -0.35
N ILE A 373 -12.18 -12.68 0.44
CA ILE A 373 -11.92 -14.10 0.69
C ILE A 373 -12.67 -14.47 1.97
N GLY A 374 -13.75 -15.23 1.83
CA GLY A 374 -14.64 -15.57 2.95
C GLY A 374 -15.48 -14.39 3.45
N GLU A 375 -16.08 -14.56 4.61
CA GLU A 375 -17.02 -13.60 5.18
C GLU A 375 -16.33 -12.38 5.81
N ALA A 376 -17.04 -11.25 5.78
CA ALA A 376 -16.71 -10.09 6.61
C ALA A 376 -17.58 -10.09 7.87
N VAL A 377 -16.99 -9.64 8.99
CA VAL A 377 -17.65 -9.59 10.30
C VAL A 377 -17.41 -8.23 10.93
N CYS A 378 -18.45 -7.63 11.52
CA CYS A 378 -18.34 -6.43 12.36
C CYS A 378 -18.57 -6.86 13.80
N SER A 379 -17.47 -7.11 14.52
CA SER A 379 -17.48 -7.55 15.92
C SER A 379 -17.59 -6.33 16.83
N GLU A 380 -18.69 -6.22 17.55
CA GLU A 380 -19.00 -5.05 18.37
C GLU A 380 -17.99 -4.89 19.53
N VAL A 381 -17.53 -3.66 19.74
CA VAL A 381 -16.72 -3.25 20.89
C VAL A 381 -17.59 -2.45 21.87
N SER A 382 -18.54 -1.68 21.33
CA SER A 382 -19.58 -0.95 22.05
C SER A 382 -20.71 -0.59 21.08
N ASN A 383 -21.80 0.00 21.57
CA ASN A 383 -22.93 0.47 20.76
C ASN A 383 -22.57 1.48 19.64
N HIS A 384 -21.35 2.01 19.61
CA HIS A 384 -20.87 2.98 18.62
C HIS A 384 -19.50 2.64 18.03
N ALA A 385 -19.00 1.40 18.20
CA ALA A 385 -17.75 0.97 17.58
C ALA A 385 -17.70 -0.54 17.32
N CYS A 386 -17.12 -0.94 16.18
CA CYS A 386 -16.85 -2.36 15.89
C CYS A 386 -15.50 -2.56 15.20
N TRP A 387 -14.96 -3.77 15.37
CA TRP A 387 -13.89 -4.29 14.54
C TRP A 387 -14.50 -4.89 13.27
N LEU A 388 -14.36 -4.18 12.15
CA LEU A 388 -14.64 -4.70 10.83
C LEU A 388 -13.47 -5.60 10.39
N THR A 389 -13.73 -6.90 10.31
CA THR A 389 -12.78 -7.95 9.95
C THR A 389 -13.12 -8.50 8.58
N PHE A 390 -12.16 -8.56 7.68
CA PHE A 390 -12.34 -9.10 6.32
C PHE A 390 -10.98 -9.51 5.73
N THR A 391 -11.00 -10.42 4.76
CA THR A 391 -9.79 -10.85 4.04
C THR A 391 -9.85 -10.41 2.59
N LEU A 392 -8.77 -9.80 2.10
CA LEU A 392 -8.66 -9.41 0.69
C LEU A 392 -7.57 -10.22 -0.01
N PRO A 393 -7.74 -10.52 -1.31
CA PRO A 393 -6.70 -11.15 -2.11
C PRO A 393 -5.49 -10.23 -2.26
N VAL A 394 -4.38 -10.81 -2.74
CA VAL A 394 -3.21 -10.02 -3.15
C VAL A 394 -3.60 -8.92 -4.14
N SER A 395 -2.90 -7.78 -4.06
CA SER A 395 -3.09 -6.60 -4.93
C SER A 395 -4.38 -5.78 -4.72
N ALA A 396 -5.29 -6.21 -3.84
CA ALA A 396 -6.43 -5.41 -3.39
C ALA A 396 -6.06 -4.54 -2.17
N TYR A 397 -6.78 -3.43 -1.99
CA TYR A 397 -6.50 -2.42 -0.97
C TYR A 397 -7.67 -2.27 0.00
N ALA A 398 -7.43 -2.48 1.29
CA ALA A 398 -8.46 -2.31 2.34
C ALA A 398 -9.07 -0.91 2.34
N THR A 399 -8.29 0.12 2.05
CA THR A 399 -8.79 1.50 1.96
C THR A 399 -9.80 1.69 0.84
N ILE A 400 -9.75 0.89 -0.24
CA ILE A 400 -10.74 0.99 -1.33
C ILE A 400 -12.08 0.41 -0.87
N LEU A 401 -12.08 -0.73 -0.15
CA LEU A 401 -13.30 -1.24 0.49
C LEU A 401 -13.85 -0.22 1.48
N LEU A 402 -13.02 0.27 2.40
CA LEU A 402 -13.45 1.25 3.41
C LEU A 402 -14.00 2.52 2.77
N ARG A 403 -13.37 3.00 1.69
CA ARG A 403 -13.81 4.17 0.93
C ARG A 403 -15.24 3.99 0.39
N GLU A 404 -15.58 2.82 -0.16
CA GLU A 404 -16.96 2.55 -0.62
C GLU A 404 -17.96 2.49 0.55
N LEU A 405 -17.54 1.95 1.71
CA LEU A 405 -18.40 1.80 2.89
C LEU A 405 -18.67 3.11 3.63
N ILE A 406 -17.65 3.95 3.85
CA ILE A 406 -17.73 5.11 4.75
C ILE A 406 -17.37 6.46 4.11
N ARG A 407 -16.93 6.48 2.84
CA ARG A 407 -16.62 7.69 2.06
C ARG A 407 -15.71 8.67 2.82
N ASP A 408 -16.17 9.90 3.04
CA ASP A 408 -15.45 10.97 3.76
C ASP A 408 -15.10 10.62 5.22
N GLY A 409 -15.71 9.56 5.75
CA GLY A 409 -15.34 8.97 7.03
C GLY A 409 -13.96 8.34 7.07
N LEU A 410 -13.39 7.99 5.91
CA LEU A 410 -12.06 7.43 5.80
C LEU A 410 -11.01 8.54 5.86
N ARG A 411 -10.27 8.59 6.97
CA ARG A 411 -9.12 9.49 7.14
C ARG A 411 -7.84 8.67 6.94
N VAL A 412 -7.27 8.81 5.74
CA VAL A 412 -6.12 8.04 5.25
C VAL A 412 -4.78 8.68 5.55
#